data_AF-A0A7W1GM83-F1
#
_entry.id   AF-A0A7W1GM83-F1
#
_cell.length_a   1.000
_cell.length_b   1.000
_cell.length_c   1.000
_cell.angle_alpha   90.00
_cell.angle_beta   90.00
_cell.angle_gamma   90.00
#
_symmetry.space_group_name_H-M   'P 1'
#
loop_
_entity.id
_entity.type
_entity.pdbx_description
1 polymer ?
#
loop_
_entity_poly.entity_id
_entity_poly.type
_entity_poly.pdbx_seq_one_letter_code
_entity_poly.pdbx_strand_id
1 'polypeptide(L)'
;MSLSPAEIRHAELGRGLFGYNRSSVDELLVDTVDSFEQVWRERADLTDKVEQLEADLVRYRELESLLRTTLVSAERTSQELREQARKEAELIVAEAQAEARNVTREARSERERLSAESHRVRAVLRAVLETVEREGPQAEAA
;
A
#
# COMPACT_ATOMS: atom_id res chain seq x y z
N MET A 1 33.61 -44.74 -2.29
CA MET A 1 34.73 -44.22 -1.49
C MET A 1 35.80 -43.79 -2.48
N SER A 2 36.08 -42.49 -2.56
CA SER A 2 37.15 -41.93 -3.38
C SER A 2 38.39 -41.76 -2.52
N LEU A 3 39.55 -42.19 -3.01
CA LEU A 3 40.82 -41.92 -2.36
C LEU A 3 41.06 -40.41 -2.29
N SER A 4 41.49 -39.91 -1.14
CA SER A 4 42.02 -38.57 -0.98
C SER A 4 43.40 -38.46 -1.64
N PRO A 5 43.82 -37.26 -2.05
CA PRO A 5 45.17 -37.08 -2.60
C PRO A 5 46.28 -37.55 -1.65
N ALA A 6 46.06 -37.40 -0.33
CA ALA A 6 46.96 -37.91 0.70
C ALA A 6 47.04 -39.45 0.71
N GLU A 7 45.92 -40.15 0.52
CA GLU A 7 45.91 -41.61 0.43
C GLU A 7 46.59 -42.12 -0.85
N ILE A 8 46.44 -41.42 -1.97
CA ILE A 8 47.15 -41.76 -3.22
C ILE A 8 48.67 -41.56 -3.05
N ARG A 9 49.09 -40.49 -2.35
CA ARG A 9 50.51 -40.18 -2.09
C ARG A 9 51.21 -41.26 -1.24
N HIS A 10 50.48 -41.95 -0.36
CA HIS A 10 51.00 -43.02 0.49
C HIS A 10 50.64 -44.43 0.00
N ALA A 11 50.08 -44.56 -1.20
CA ALA A 11 49.68 -45.85 -1.74
C ALA A 11 50.92 -46.69 -2.09
N GLU A 12 51.09 -47.81 -1.40
CA GLU A 12 52.14 -48.79 -1.74
C GLU A 12 51.59 -49.83 -2.72
N LEU A 13 52.20 -49.92 -3.91
CA LEU A 13 51.86 -50.92 -4.91
C LEU A 13 52.68 -52.21 -4.71
N GLY A 14 52.00 -53.35 -4.66
CA GLY A 14 52.62 -54.67 -4.53
C GLY A 14 53.48 -55.04 -5.75
N ARG A 15 54.53 -55.85 -5.54
CA ARG A 15 55.43 -56.30 -6.60
C ARG A 15 54.98 -57.65 -7.19
N GLY A 16 55.03 -57.77 -8.52
CA GLY A 16 54.72 -59.00 -9.25
C GLY A 16 55.80 -59.34 -10.29
N LEU A 17 55.87 -60.62 -10.68
CA LEU A 17 56.86 -61.14 -11.64
C LEU A 17 56.74 -60.54 -13.05
N PHE A 18 55.57 -59.99 -13.42
CA PHE A 18 55.30 -59.33 -14.70
C PHE A 18 54.57 -57.99 -14.48
N GLY A 19 55.26 -57.02 -13.86
CA GLY A 19 54.70 -55.71 -13.51
C GLY A 19 55.09 -54.56 -14.45
N TYR A 20 54.42 -53.43 -14.30
CA TYR A 20 54.78 -52.17 -14.95
C TYR A 20 56.13 -51.64 -14.45
N ASN A 21 56.77 -50.79 -15.26
CA ASN A 21 57.99 -50.10 -14.85
C ASN A 21 57.68 -49.18 -13.67
N ARG A 22 58.37 -49.41 -12.56
CA ARG A 22 58.18 -48.68 -11.31
C ARG A 22 58.38 -47.17 -11.46
N SER A 23 59.43 -46.70 -12.14
CA SER A 23 59.70 -45.27 -12.23
C SER A 23 58.61 -44.53 -13.00
N SER A 24 58.12 -45.14 -14.08
CA SER A 24 57.01 -44.57 -14.87
C SER A 24 55.68 -44.56 -14.09
N VAL A 25 55.44 -45.57 -13.25
CA VAL A 25 54.26 -45.62 -12.38
C VAL A 25 54.37 -44.58 -11.26
N ASP A 26 55.55 -44.44 -10.65
CA ASP A 26 55.80 -43.46 -9.58
C ASP A 26 55.63 -42.02 -10.11
N GLU A 27 56.16 -41.71 -11.31
CA GLU A 27 55.92 -40.40 -11.99
C GLU A 27 54.43 -40.16 -12.25
N LEU A 28 53.72 -41.15 -12.80
CA LEU A 28 52.29 -41.03 -13.06
C LEU A 28 51.49 -40.80 -11.78
N LEU A 29 51.85 -41.47 -10.68
CA LEU A 29 51.21 -41.29 -9.38
C LEU A 29 51.41 -39.87 -8.85
N VAL A 30 52.60 -39.29 -9.00
CA VAL A 30 52.86 -37.89 -8.64
C VAL A 30 51.98 -36.93 -9.44
N ASP A 31 51.98 -37.05 -10.77
CA ASP A 31 51.14 -36.21 -11.64
C ASP A 31 49.65 -36.37 -11.33
N THR A 32 49.23 -37.60 -11.03
CA THR A 32 47.85 -37.90 -10.64
C THR A 32 47.49 -37.22 -9.32
N VAL A 33 48.36 -37.30 -8.31
CA VAL A 33 48.14 -36.65 -7.00
C VAL A 33 47.97 -35.15 -7.18
N ASP A 34 48.86 -34.50 -7.93
CA ASP A 34 48.84 -33.05 -8.13
C ASP A 34 47.56 -32.59 -8.84
N SER A 35 47.16 -33.32 -9.90
CA SER A 35 45.89 -33.08 -10.60
C SER A 35 44.68 -33.31 -9.69
N PHE A 36 44.69 -34.36 -8.87
CA PHE A 36 43.62 -34.65 -7.92
C PHE A 36 43.51 -33.59 -6.82
N GLU A 37 44.63 -33.08 -6.30
CA GLU A 37 44.65 -31.98 -5.34
C GLU A 37 44.02 -30.72 -5.91
N GLN A 38 44.32 -30.39 -7.17
CA GLN A 38 43.71 -29.24 -7.83
C GLN A 38 42.18 -29.40 -7.94
N VAL A 39 41.72 -30.55 -8.43
CA VAL A 39 40.27 -30.84 -8.55
C VAL A 39 39.58 -30.81 -7.18
N TRP A 40 40.25 -31.30 -6.14
CA TRP A 40 39.70 -31.27 -4.77
C TRP A 40 39.55 -29.85 -4.23
N ARG A 41 40.55 -28.97 -4.47
CA ARG A 41 40.45 -27.55 -4.10
C ARG A 41 39.34 -26.85 -4.86
N GLU A 42 39.29 -27.02 -6.19
CA GLU A 42 38.23 -26.43 -7.01
C GLU A 42 36.83 -26.93 -6.58
N ARG A 43 36.70 -28.21 -6.23
CA ARG A 43 35.45 -28.76 -5.69
C ARG A 43 35.06 -28.10 -4.37
N ALA A 44 36.01 -27.89 -3.46
CA ALA A 44 35.75 -27.23 -2.18
C ALA A 44 35.30 -25.78 -2.41
N ASP A 45 36.03 -25.02 -3.22
CA ASP A 45 35.70 -23.63 -3.55
C ASP A 45 34.31 -23.51 -4.21
N LEU A 46 33.97 -24.44 -5.11
CA LEU A 46 32.66 -24.48 -5.75
C LEU A 46 31.55 -24.85 -4.77
N THR A 47 31.82 -25.75 -3.82
CA THR A 47 30.85 -26.15 -2.78
C THR A 47 30.54 -24.95 -1.89
N ASP A 48 31.57 -24.26 -1.40
CA ASP A 48 31.42 -23.06 -0.58
C ASP A 48 30.63 -21.97 -1.33
N LYS A 49 30.92 -21.78 -2.62
CA LYS A 49 30.19 -20.83 -3.47
C LYS A 49 28.73 -21.22 -3.67
N VAL A 50 28.43 -22.50 -3.83
CA VAL A 50 27.04 -22.99 -3.95
C VAL A 50 26.29 -22.73 -2.65
N GLU A 51 26.87 -23.07 -1.50
CA GLU A 51 26.26 -22.81 -0.18
C GLU A 51 25.97 -21.32 0.02
N GLN A 52 26.90 -20.44 -0.36
CA GLN A 52 26.71 -18.99 -0.31
C GLN A 52 25.56 -18.53 -1.22
N LEU A 53 25.51 -19.00 -2.46
CA LEU A 53 24.46 -18.64 -3.42
C LEU A 53 23.08 -19.15 -2.99
N GLU A 54 23.02 -20.35 -2.39
CA GLU A 54 21.78 -20.90 -1.85
C GLU A 54 21.26 -20.07 -0.67
N ALA A 55 22.14 -19.64 0.24
CA ALA A 55 21.78 -18.75 1.34
C ALA A 55 21.25 -17.39 0.83
N ASP A 56 21.92 -16.81 -0.16
CA ASP A 56 21.48 -15.57 -0.79
C ASP A 56 20.12 -15.72 -1.48
N LEU A 57 19.90 -16.84 -2.16
CA LEU A 57 18.64 -17.13 -2.85
C LEU A 57 17.47 -17.29 -1.88
N VAL A 58 17.69 -17.93 -0.73
CA VAL A 58 16.68 -17.98 0.35
C VAL A 58 16.32 -16.57 0.82
N ARG A 59 17.33 -15.75 1.13
CA ARG A 59 17.13 -14.35 1.55
C ARG A 59 16.36 -13.53 0.50
N TYR A 60 16.69 -13.67 -0.78
CA TYR A 60 15.98 -12.96 -1.84
C TYR A 60 14.52 -13.41 -1.98
N ARG A 61 14.24 -14.72 -1.82
CA ARG A 61 12.86 -15.23 -1.83
C ARG A 61 12.03 -14.70 -0.67
N GLU A 62 12.62 -14.60 0.52
CA GLU A 62 11.97 -14.00 1.69
C GLU A 62 11.66 -12.51 1.46
N LEU A 63 12.63 -11.77 0.91
CA LEU A 63 12.45 -10.36 0.57
C LEU A 63 11.36 -10.17 -0.51
N GLU A 64 11.36 -11.00 -1.55
CA GLU A 64 10.34 -10.97 -2.60
C GLU A 64 8.93 -11.24 -2.02
N SER A 65 8.82 -12.22 -1.13
CA SER A 65 7.56 -12.54 -0.43
C SER A 65 7.06 -11.33 0.38
N LEU A 66 7.94 -10.73 1.18
CA LEU A 66 7.62 -9.55 1.98
C LEU A 66 7.18 -8.37 1.09
N LEU A 67 7.89 -8.11 0.00
CA LEU A 67 7.54 -7.06 -0.96
C LEU A 67 6.17 -7.30 -1.59
N ARG A 68 5.88 -8.54 -2.01
CA ARG A 68 4.55 -8.89 -2.56
C ARG A 68 3.45 -8.66 -1.54
N THR A 69 3.61 -9.12 -0.31
CA THR A 69 2.62 -8.91 0.76
C THR A 69 2.43 -7.41 1.05
N THR A 70 3.52 -6.65 1.09
CA THR A 70 3.47 -5.20 1.32
C THR A 70 2.75 -4.47 0.19
N LEU A 71 3.01 -4.82 -1.07
CA LEU A 71 2.35 -4.23 -2.23
C LEU A 71 0.85 -4.51 -2.24
N VAL A 72 0.45 -5.76 -1.98
CA VAL A 72 -0.97 -6.15 -1.89
C VAL A 72 -1.66 -5.41 -0.74
N SER A 73 -0.99 -5.29 0.42
CA SER A 73 -1.52 -4.52 1.54
C SER A 73 -1.68 -3.04 1.20
N ALA A 74 -0.67 -2.44 0.57
CA ALA A 74 -0.71 -1.03 0.17
C ALA A 74 -1.81 -0.76 -0.86
N GLU A 75 -2.01 -1.65 -1.83
CA GLU A 75 -3.09 -1.56 -2.81
C GLU A 75 -4.45 -1.63 -2.12
N ARG A 76 -4.63 -2.60 -1.21
CA ARG A 76 -5.88 -2.74 -0.44
C ARG A 76 -6.17 -1.49 0.40
N THR A 77 -5.19 -0.99 1.14
CA THR A 77 -5.34 0.25 1.92
C THR A 77 -5.65 1.45 1.03
N SER A 78 -5.04 1.55 -0.16
CA SER A 78 -5.36 2.61 -1.11
C SER A 78 -6.79 2.51 -1.64
N GLN A 79 -7.31 1.30 -1.86
CA GLN A 79 -8.69 1.09 -2.29
C GLN A 79 -9.67 1.44 -1.15
N GLU A 80 -9.40 0.99 0.07
CA GLU A 80 -10.20 1.30 1.26
C GLU A 80 -10.26 2.82 1.51
N LEU A 81 -9.13 3.52 1.38
CA LEU A 81 -9.07 4.98 1.53
C LEU A 81 -9.89 5.71 0.45
N ARG A 82 -9.85 5.23 -0.81
CA ARG A 82 -10.65 5.79 -1.90
C ARG A 82 -12.15 5.60 -1.68
N GLU A 83 -12.53 4.40 -1.26
CA GLU A 83 -13.91 4.05 -0.92
C GLU A 83 -14.43 4.92 0.23
N GLN A 84 -13.63 5.09 1.29
CA GLN A 84 -13.97 5.94 2.43
C GLN A 84 -14.10 7.41 2.03
N ALA A 85 -13.11 7.96 1.32
CA ALA A 85 -13.14 9.35 0.85
C ALA A 85 -14.35 9.63 -0.05
N ARG A 86 -14.75 8.64 -0.88
CA ARG A 86 -15.96 8.76 -1.70
C ARG A 86 -17.23 8.81 -0.84
N LYS A 87 -17.37 7.93 0.15
CA LYS A 87 -18.51 7.91 1.07
C LYS A 87 -18.60 9.21 1.88
N GLU A 88 -17.47 9.69 2.38
CA GLU A 88 -17.39 10.96 3.11
C GLU A 88 -17.78 12.14 2.20
N ALA A 89 -17.31 12.18 0.95
CA ALA A 89 -17.70 13.20 0.00
C ALA A 89 -19.21 13.17 -0.30
N GLU A 90 -19.78 11.98 -0.52
CA GLU A 90 -21.22 11.80 -0.73
C GLU A 90 -22.04 12.28 0.49
N LEU A 91 -21.57 11.99 1.70
CA LEU A 91 -22.19 12.43 2.95
C LEU A 91 -22.12 13.95 3.12
N ILE A 92 -20.95 14.56 2.90
CA ILE A 92 -20.78 16.02 2.96
C ILE A 92 -21.72 16.71 1.97
N VAL A 93 -21.84 16.20 0.74
CA VAL A 93 -22.76 16.76 -0.26
C VAL A 93 -24.21 16.62 0.18
N ALA A 94 -24.59 15.46 0.74
CA ALA A 94 -25.94 15.24 1.23
C ALA A 94 -26.30 16.17 2.40
N GLU A 95 -25.39 16.37 3.35
CA GLU A 95 -25.53 17.30 4.47
C GLU A 95 -25.64 18.75 3.99
N ALA A 96 -24.76 19.18 3.09
CA ALA A 96 -24.80 20.53 2.51
C ALA A 96 -26.12 20.80 1.78
N GLN A 97 -26.65 19.81 1.04
CA GLN A 97 -27.95 19.93 0.40
C GLN A 97 -29.11 19.98 1.40
N ALA A 98 -29.05 19.20 2.48
CA ALA A 98 -30.06 19.23 3.53
C ALA A 98 -30.08 20.58 4.24
N GLU A 99 -28.91 21.11 4.55
CA GLU A 99 -28.77 22.43 5.18
C GLU A 99 -29.25 23.55 4.25
N ALA A 100 -28.87 23.53 2.97
CA ALA A 100 -29.36 24.50 1.99
C ALA A 100 -30.90 24.49 1.88
N ARG A 101 -31.52 23.30 1.93
CA ARG A 101 -32.99 23.16 1.94
C ARG A 101 -33.59 23.73 3.23
N ASN A 102 -32.97 23.50 4.38
CA ASN A 102 -33.41 24.06 5.66
C ASN A 102 -33.36 25.60 5.64
N VAL A 103 -32.21 26.17 5.27
CA VAL A 103 -32.03 27.63 5.16
C VAL A 103 -33.04 28.24 4.19
N THR A 104 -33.27 27.61 3.04
CA THR A 104 -34.26 28.11 2.06
C THR A 104 -35.68 28.07 2.61
N ARG A 105 -36.04 27.01 3.36
CA ARG A 105 -37.35 26.88 4.01
C ARG A 105 -37.55 27.95 5.07
N GLU A 106 -36.55 28.18 5.91
CA GLU A 106 -36.58 29.21 6.95
C GLU A 106 -36.70 30.61 6.36
N ALA A 107 -35.88 30.94 5.36
CA ALA A 107 -35.95 32.21 4.65
C ALA A 107 -37.33 32.44 4.00
N ARG A 108 -37.93 31.39 3.42
CA ARG A 108 -39.28 31.48 2.85
C ARG A 108 -40.34 31.71 3.92
N SER A 109 -40.28 30.98 5.02
CA SER A 109 -41.22 31.13 6.14
C SER A 109 -41.13 32.53 6.74
N GLU A 110 -39.92 33.05 6.93
CA GLU A 110 -39.70 34.39 7.45
C GLU A 110 -40.21 35.47 6.48
N ARG A 111 -39.98 35.30 5.17
CA ARG A 111 -40.54 36.19 4.15
C ARG A 111 -42.07 36.20 4.18
N GLU A 112 -42.69 35.04 4.33
CA GLU A 112 -44.16 34.92 4.43
C GLU A 112 -44.68 35.60 5.69
N ARG A 113 -44.01 35.44 6.84
CA ARG A 113 -44.30 36.13 8.10
C ARG A 113 -44.23 37.65 7.95
N LEU A 114 -43.11 38.17 7.44
CA LEU A 114 -42.90 39.61 7.23
C LEU A 114 -43.90 40.19 6.23
N SER A 115 -44.24 39.44 5.18
CA SER A 115 -45.28 39.85 4.22
C SER A 115 -46.63 39.98 4.91
N ALA A 116 -47.05 38.98 5.69
CA ALA A 116 -48.31 39.02 6.44
C ALA A 116 -48.36 40.19 7.44
N GLU A 117 -47.26 40.44 8.15
CA GLU A 117 -47.14 41.57 9.08
C GLU A 117 -47.24 42.92 8.34
N SER A 118 -46.55 43.08 7.22
CA SER A 118 -46.67 44.27 6.36
C SER A 118 -48.10 44.49 5.86
N HIS A 119 -48.81 43.43 5.45
CA HIS A 119 -50.21 43.55 5.03
C HIS A 119 -51.12 43.97 6.18
N ARG A 120 -50.93 43.39 7.37
CA ARG A 120 -51.67 43.76 8.58
C ARG A 120 -51.46 45.23 8.95
N VAL A 121 -50.21 45.70 8.97
CA VAL A 121 -49.89 47.11 9.27
C VAL A 121 -50.56 48.04 8.26
N ARG A 122 -50.49 47.73 6.96
CA ARG A 122 -51.17 48.52 5.92
C ARG A 122 -52.69 48.55 6.10
N ALA A 123 -53.31 47.43 6.47
CA ALA A 123 -54.74 47.34 6.70
C ALA A 123 -55.17 48.19 7.91
N VAL A 124 -54.41 48.14 9.01
CA VAL A 124 -54.66 48.98 10.20
C VAL A 124 -54.53 50.47 9.85
N LEU A 125 -53.46 50.86 9.14
CA LEU A 125 -53.26 52.26 8.72
C LEU A 125 -54.42 52.75 7.84
N ARG A 126 -54.89 51.94 6.89
CA ARG A 126 -56.04 52.28 6.06
C ARG A 126 -57.31 52.47 6.89
N ALA A 127 -57.59 51.55 7.81
CA ALA A 127 -58.77 51.65 8.68
C ALA A 127 -58.73 52.92 9.55
N VAL A 128 -57.57 53.28 10.10
CA VAL A 128 -57.39 54.52 10.88
C VAL A 128 -57.59 55.76 10.01
N LEU A 129 -57.07 55.77 8.78
CA LEU A 129 -57.30 56.88 7.85
C LEU A 129 -58.79 57.03 7.51
N GLU A 130 -59.50 55.94 7.24
CA GLU A 130 -60.95 55.98 7.00
C GLU A 130 -61.75 56.51 8.21
N THR A 131 -61.31 56.22 9.44
CA THR A 131 -61.95 56.80 10.64
C THR A 131 -61.71 58.29 10.76
N VAL A 132 -60.50 58.77 10.49
CA VAL A 132 -60.16 60.19 10.53
C VAL A 132 -60.90 60.97 9.42
N GLU A 133 -61.03 60.38 8.23
CA GLU A 133 -61.81 60.98 7.14
C GLU A 133 -63.30 61.07 7.45
N ARG A 134 -63.86 60.13 8.23
CA ARG A 134 -65.24 60.19 8.73
C ARG A 134 -65.45 61.21 9.86
N GLU A 135 -64.40 61.53 10.61
CA GLU A 135 -64.44 62.48 11.74
C GLU A 135 -63.97 63.91 11.35
N GLY A 136 -63.66 64.16 10.07
CA GLY A 136 -63.43 65.51 9.52
C GLY A 136 -64.69 66.39 9.57
N PRO A 137 -64.53 67.73 9.72
CA PRO A 137 -65.16 68.52 10.77
C PRO A 137 -66.68 68.68 10.60
N GLN A 138 -67.45 68.10 11.53
CA GLN A 138 -68.79 68.58 11.89
C GLN A 138 -68.75 69.63 13.02
N ALA A 139 -67.60 70.25 13.26
CA ALA A 139 -67.39 71.25 14.30
C ALA A 139 -67.07 72.64 13.72
N GLU A 140 -67.87 73.13 12.76
CA GLU A 140 -67.91 74.55 12.38
C GLU A 140 -69.17 74.85 11.53
N ALA A 141 -70.35 74.81 12.16
CA ALA A 141 -71.54 75.47 11.64
C ALA A 141 -72.45 75.85 12.82
N ALA A 142 -72.17 77.05 13.35
CA ALA A 142 -73.13 77.86 14.10
C ALA A 142 -74.15 78.48 13.14
#